data_AF-Q6NNU9-F1
#
_entry.id   AF-Q6NNU9-F1
#
_cell.length_a   1.000
_cell.length_b   1.000
_cell.length_c   1.000
_cell.angle_alpha   90.00
_cell.angle_beta   90.00
_cell.angle_gamma   90.00
#
_symmetry.space_group_name_H-M   'P 1'
#
loop_
_entity.id
_entity.type
_entity.pdbx_description
1 polymer ?
#
loop_
_entity_poly.entity_id
_entity_poly.type
_entity_poly.pdbx_seq_one_letter_code
_entity_poly.pdbx_strand_id
1 'polypeptide(L)'
;MHELFNKVLAKRDLSRAGDLFSVPNADIVDDITEVLSEISPIISHADYVKNNNDQSVVEICVTRVLSCIRETKTAERYCAALVDLLRTCLLWNLQPSGTTKEEPPHAKIAADIISSIFLNYDKKKKK
;
A
#
# COMPACT_ATOMS: atom_id res chain seq x y z
N MET A 1 -15.32 -2.87 -1.04
CA MET A 1 -14.26 -3.11 -0.05
C MET A 1 -14.69 -4.10 1.03
N HIS A 2 -13.90 -5.16 1.23
CA HIS A 2 -14.04 -6.15 2.30
C HIS A 2 -14.09 -5.51 3.70
N GLU A 3 -14.91 -6.06 4.59
CA GLU A 3 -15.20 -5.44 5.89
C GLU A 3 -13.98 -5.23 6.79
N LEU A 4 -12.98 -6.13 6.72
CA LEU A 4 -11.73 -5.95 7.47
C LEU A 4 -10.90 -4.78 6.97
N PHE A 5 -10.85 -4.52 5.65
CA PHE A 5 -10.18 -3.32 5.15
C PHE A 5 -10.92 -2.06 5.61
N ASN A 6 -12.25 -2.07 5.63
CA ASN A 6 -13.02 -0.94 6.15
C ASN A 6 -12.73 -0.69 7.65
N LYS A 7 -12.67 -1.74 8.49
CA LYS A 7 -12.29 -1.62 9.91
C LYS A 7 -10.86 -1.07 10.06
N VAL A 8 -9.89 -1.62 9.33
CA VAL A 8 -8.48 -1.26 9.49
C VAL A 8 -8.17 0.11 8.89
N LEU A 9 -8.59 0.39 7.65
CA LEU A 9 -8.33 1.67 6.99
C LEU A 9 -9.27 2.76 7.45
N ALA A 10 -10.58 2.61 7.27
CA ALA A 10 -11.50 3.73 7.54
C ALA A 10 -11.60 4.06 9.03
N LYS A 11 -11.52 3.05 9.91
CA LYS A 11 -11.58 3.26 11.38
C LYS A 11 -10.23 3.28 12.07
N ARG A 12 -9.13 3.11 11.33
CA ARG A 12 -7.76 3.08 11.86
C ARG A 12 -7.54 2.03 12.96
N ASP A 13 -8.28 0.92 12.88
CA ASP A 13 -8.27 -0.13 13.90
C ASP A 13 -7.10 -1.11 13.68
N LEU A 14 -5.94 -0.76 14.21
CA LEU A 14 -4.72 -1.56 14.11
C LEU A 14 -4.86 -2.94 14.78
N SER A 15 -5.76 -3.10 15.76
CA SER A 15 -5.97 -4.39 16.45
C SER A 15 -6.48 -5.49 15.53
N ARG A 16 -7.12 -5.11 14.42
CA ARG A 16 -7.67 -6.00 13.39
C ARG A 16 -6.76 -6.17 12.17
N ALA A 17 -5.63 -5.45 12.12
CA ALA A 17 -4.79 -5.39 10.92
C ALA A 17 -4.14 -6.75 10.59
N GLY A 18 -3.80 -7.55 11.60
CA GLY A 18 -3.24 -8.89 11.40
C GLY A 18 -4.20 -9.86 10.69
N ASP A 19 -5.51 -9.71 10.90
CA ASP A 19 -6.51 -10.62 10.33
C ASP A 19 -6.67 -10.46 8.82
N LEU A 20 -6.21 -9.33 8.25
CA LEU A 20 -6.19 -9.11 6.80
C LEU A 20 -5.42 -10.22 6.06
N PHE A 21 -4.41 -10.80 6.69
CA PHE A 21 -3.60 -11.87 6.11
C PHE A 21 -4.29 -13.25 6.13
N SER A 22 -5.36 -13.40 6.90
CA SER A 22 -6.20 -14.60 6.88
C SER A 22 -7.31 -14.54 5.83
N VAL A 23 -7.57 -13.37 5.24
CA VAL A 23 -8.59 -13.20 4.20
C VAL A 23 -8.11 -13.78 2.87
N PRO A 24 -8.87 -14.67 2.21
CA PRO A 24 -8.55 -15.19 0.90
C PRO A 24 -8.36 -14.09 -0.15
N ASN A 25 -7.41 -14.29 -1.08
CA ASN A 25 -7.17 -13.32 -2.16
C ASN A 25 -8.42 -13.08 -3.03
N ALA A 26 -9.23 -14.12 -3.26
CA ALA A 26 -10.45 -14.02 -4.05
C ALA A 26 -11.47 -13.03 -3.46
N ASP A 27 -11.45 -12.84 -2.13
CA ASP A 27 -12.42 -12.00 -1.44
C ASP A 27 -12.03 -10.52 -1.40
N ILE A 28 -10.81 -10.19 -1.83
CA ILE A 28 -10.28 -8.81 -1.79
C ILE A 28 -9.73 -8.32 -3.12
N VAL A 29 -9.49 -9.20 -4.09
CA VAL A 29 -8.83 -8.83 -5.35
C VAL A 29 -9.63 -7.73 -6.06
N ASP A 30 -10.95 -7.82 -6.09
CA ASP A 30 -11.80 -6.82 -6.75
C ASP A 30 -11.90 -5.49 -6.00
N ASP A 31 -11.49 -5.45 -4.73
CA ASP A 31 -11.50 -4.25 -3.89
C ASP A 31 -10.19 -3.43 -3.96
N ILE A 32 -9.13 -3.96 -4.57
CA ILE A 32 -7.78 -3.37 -4.52
C ILE A 32 -7.75 -1.91 -4.94
N THR A 33 -8.44 -1.56 -6.04
CA THR A 33 -8.49 -0.17 -6.51
C THR A 33 -9.13 0.76 -5.47
N GLU A 34 -10.20 0.31 -4.82
CA GLU A 34 -10.88 1.07 -3.76
C GLU A 34 -9.98 1.21 -2.53
N VAL A 35 -9.28 0.14 -2.14
CA VAL A 35 -8.32 0.15 -1.03
C VAL A 35 -7.19 1.15 -1.27
N LEU A 36 -6.60 1.16 -2.47
CA LEU A 36 -5.53 2.12 -2.81
C LEU A 36 -6.05 3.56 -2.84
N SER A 37 -7.28 3.78 -3.33
CA SER A 37 -7.93 5.09 -3.32
C SER A 37 -8.17 5.62 -1.90
N GLU A 38 -8.55 4.76 -0.97
CA GLU A 38 -8.74 5.13 0.45
C GLU A 38 -7.42 5.40 1.19
N ILE A 39 -6.29 4.86 0.72
CA ILE A 39 -4.97 5.14 1.30
C ILE A 39 -4.48 6.55 0.92
N SER A 40 -4.72 7.00 -0.32
CA SER A 40 -4.26 8.30 -0.81
C SER A 40 -4.58 9.49 0.11
N PRO A 41 -5.81 9.70 0.61
CA PRO A 41 -6.11 10.82 1.51
C PRO A 41 -5.40 10.70 2.86
N ILE A 42 -5.12 9.49 3.34
CA ILE A 42 -4.40 9.24 4.60
C ILE A 42 -2.95 9.74 4.49
N ILE A 43 -2.24 9.26 3.47
CA ILE A 43 -0.83 9.60 3.27
C ILE A 43 -0.64 11.06 2.81
N SER A 44 -1.70 11.71 2.35
CA SER A 44 -1.69 13.13 1.96
C SER A 44 -1.90 14.07 3.15
N HIS A 45 -2.17 13.56 4.34
CA HIS A 45 -2.37 14.39 5.51
C HIS A 45 -1.03 14.90 6.08
N ALA A 46 -0.99 16.17 6.49
CA ALA A 46 0.26 16.83 6.92
C ALA A 46 0.91 16.22 8.16
N ASP A 47 0.12 15.59 9.02
CA ASP A 47 0.61 14.90 10.22
C ASP A 47 1.00 13.44 9.98
N TYR A 48 0.82 12.89 8.77
CA TYR A 48 1.04 11.48 8.48
C TYR A 48 2.44 11.03 8.90
N VAL A 49 3.46 11.86 8.66
CA VAL A 49 4.86 11.59 9.04
C VAL A 49 5.06 11.44 10.56
N LYS A 50 4.15 11.96 11.38
CA LYS A 50 4.19 11.87 12.85
C LYS A 50 3.14 10.92 13.42
N ASN A 51 2.18 10.47 12.62
CA ASN A 51 1.09 9.61 13.05
C ASN A 51 1.46 8.13 12.83
N ASN A 52 2.08 7.52 13.85
CA ASN A 52 2.53 6.13 13.81
C ASN A 52 1.40 5.12 13.57
N ASN A 53 0.18 5.42 14.02
CA ASN A 53 -0.96 4.54 13.84
C ASN A 53 -1.38 4.51 12.37
N ASP A 54 -1.51 5.68 11.74
CA ASP A 54 -1.84 5.78 10.32
C ASP A 54 -0.74 5.16 9.44
N GLN A 55 0.53 5.37 9.78
CA GLN A 55 1.64 4.72 9.08
C GLN A 55 1.56 3.20 9.15
N SER A 56 1.29 2.64 10.34
CA SER A 56 1.21 1.19 10.54
C SER A 56 0.00 0.59 9.80
N VAL A 57 -1.15 1.26 9.87
CA VAL A 57 -2.37 0.87 9.16
C VAL A 57 -2.14 0.86 7.64
N VAL A 58 -1.54 1.92 7.10
CA VAL A 58 -1.23 2.03 5.67
C VAL A 58 -0.22 0.97 5.25
N GLU A 59 0.88 0.80 5.99
CA GLU A 59 1.91 -0.19 5.67
C GLU A 59 1.34 -1.60 5.58
N ILE A 60 0.52 -2.01 6.56
CA ILE A 60 -0.09 -3.33 6.58
C ILE A 60 -1.04 -3.50 5.40
N CYS A 61 -1.86 -2.48 5.08
CA CYS A 61 -2.81 -2.55 3.99
C CYS A 61 -2.13 -2.58 2.62
N VAL A 62 -1.10 -1.75 2.40
CA VAL A 62 -0.26 -1.79 1.19
C VAL A 62 0.39 -3.16 1.06
N THR A 63 1.02 -3.67 2.11
CA THR A 63 1.63 -5.01 2.10
C THR A 63 0.63 -6.09 1.71
N ARG A 64 -0.58 -6.06 2.29
CA ARG A 64 -1.62 -7.05 1.98
C ARG A 64 -2.08 -6.98 0.53
N VAL A 65 -2.34 -5.77 0.02
CA VAL A 65 -2.75 -5.52 -1.37
C VAL A 65 -1.67 -6.00 -2.33
N LEU A 66 -0.41 -5.60 -2.13
CA LEU A 66 0.68 -5.99 -3.02
C LEU A 66 0.91 -7.51 -3.02
N SER A 67 0.73 -8.18 -1.87
CA SER A 67 0.75 -9.65 -1.80
C SER A 67 -0.36 -10.28 -2.65
N CYS A 68 -1.59 -9.75 -2.53
CA CYS A 68 -2.73 -10.23 -3.31
C CYS A 68 -2.48 -10.07 -4.83
N ILE A 69 -2.01 -8.89 -5.26
CA ILE A 69 -1.67 -8.61 -6.66
C ILE A 69 -0.65 -9.62 -7.20
N ARG A 70 0.42 -9.86 -6.44
CA ARG A 70 1.52 -10.75 -6.82
C ARG A 70 1.06 -12.20 -6.93
N GLU A 71 0.28 -12.67 -5.96
CA GLU A 71 -0.18 -14.06 -5.88
C GLU A 71 -1.26 -14.37 -6.93
N THR A 72 -2.16 -13.43 -7.18
CA THR A 72 -3.19 -13.54 -8.22
C THR A 72 -2.67 -13.22 -9.63
N LYS A 73 -1.43 -12.71 -9.75
CA LYS A 73 -0.79 -12.31 -11.01
C LYS A 73 -1.58 -11.25 -11.78
N THR A 74 -2.14 -10.29 -11.05
CA THR A 74 -3.06 -9.27 -11.58
C THR A 74 -2.44 -7.86 -11.66
N ALA A 75 -1.11 -7.75 -11.65
CA ALA A 75 -0.40 -6.46 -11.62
C ALA A 75 -0.85 -5.47 -12.71
N GLU A 76 -1.10 -5.95 -13.93
CA GLU A 76 -1.55 -5.10 -15.04
C GLU A 76 -2.92 -4.48 -14.78
N ARG A 77 -3.82 -5.21 -14.10
CA ARG A 77 -5.17 -4.74 -13.76
C ARG A 77 -5.13 -3.52 -12.84
N TYR A 78 -4.15 -3.47 -11.94
CA TYR A 78 -4.04 -2.44 -10.90
C TYR A 78 -2.91 -1.43 -11.14
N CYS A 79 -2.21 -1.52 -12.28
CA CYS A 79 -1.06 -0.67 -12.59
C CYS A 79 -1.39 0.82 -12.49
N ALA A 80 -2.56 1.24 -13.00
CA ALA A 80 -3.01 2.64 -12.90
C ALA A 80 -3.14 3.10 -11.45
N ALA A 81 -3.88 2.35 -10.62
CA ALA A 81 -4.07 2.68 -9.20
C ALA A 81 -2.75 2.67 -8.40
N LEU A 82 -1.84 1.73 -8.71
CA LEU A 82 -0.50 1.70 -8.11
C LEU A 82 0.32 2.93 -8.48
N VAL A 83 0.29 3.34 -9.75
CA VAL A 83 0.98 4.56 -10.22
C VAL A 83 0.38 5.81 -9.58
N ASP A 84 -0.94 5.89 -9.40
CA ASP A 84 -1.60 7.03 -8.75
C ASP A 84 -1.20 7.16 -7.28
N LEU A 85 -1.13 6.04 -6.55
CA LEU A 85 -0.63 6.04 -5.18
C LEU A 85 0.86 6.42 -5.12
N LEU A 86 1.69 5.92 -6.05
CA LEU A 86 3.09 6.31 -6.17
C LEU A 86 3.24 7.82 -6.44
N ARG A 87 2.43 8.40 -7.33
CA ARG A 87 2.41 9.84 -7.57
C ARG A 87 2.10 10.61 -6.30
N THR A 88 1.16 10.12 -5.49
CA THR A 88 0.82 10.71 -4.19
C THR A 88 2.04 10.71 -3.25
N CYS A 89 2.79 9.61 -3.17
CA CYS A 89 4.03 9.55 -2.40
C CYS A 89 5.08 10.56 -2.88
N LEU A 90 5.23 10.73 -4.20
CA LEU A 90 6.22 11.62 -4.82
C LEU A 90 5.95 13.12 -4.60
N LEU A 91 4.78 13.49 -4.08
CA LEU A 91 4.50 14.86 -3.63
C LEU A 91 5.21 15.21 -2.30
N TRP A 92 5.77 14.21 -1.61
CA TRP A 92 6.45 14.35 -0.33
C TRP A 92 7.96 14.19 -0.48
N ASN A 93 8.71 14.77 0.46
CA ASN A 93 10.15 14.55 0.50
C ASN A 93 10.44 13.09 0.85
N LEU A 94 11.05 12.35 -0.09
CA LEU A 94 11.40 10.94 0.09
C LEU A 94 12.81 10.74 0.68
N GLN A 95 13.58 11.82 0.85
CA GLN A 95 14.92 11.73 1.42
C GLN A 95 14.84 11.61 2.95
N PRO A 96 15.72 10.80 3.58
CA PRO A 96 15.84 10.77 5.03
C PRO A 96 16.06 12.17 5.60
N SER A 97 15.35 12.50 6.68
CA SER A 97 15.48 13.80 7.35
C SER A 97 16.29 13.69 8.63
N GLY A 98 17.24 14.60 8.83
CA GLY A 98 18.00 14.73 10.07
C GLY A 98 19.11 13.69 10.28
N THR A 99 19.57 13.56 11.51
CA THR A 99 20.70 12.69 11.92
C THR A 99 20.32 11.22 12.08
N THR A 100 19.03 10.90 12.22
CA THR A 100 18.54 9.53 12.48
C THR A 100 18.56 8.62 11.26
N LYS A 101 18.77 9.16 10.04
CA LYS A 101 18.73 8.43 8.76
C LYS A 101 17.44 7.62 8.53
N GLU A 102 16.37 7.90 9.28
CA GLU A 102 15.08 7.23 9.09
C GLU A 102 14.46 7.70 7.77
N GLU A 103 14.08 6.73 6.95
CA GLU A 103 13.36 7.00 5.71
C GLU A 103 11.93 7.46 6.03
N PRO A 104 11.42 8.50 5.34
CA PRO A 104 10.05 8.94 5.53
C PRO A 104 9.08 7.82 5.09
N PRO A 105 7.88 7.72 5.71
CA PRO A 105 6.96 6.61 5.46
C PRO A 105 6.52 6.53 3.98
N HIS A 106 6.47 7.66 3.26
CA HIS A 106 6.19 7.70 1.82
C HIS A 106 7.26 7.00 0.98
N ALA A 107 8.53 7.04 1.39
CA ALA A 107 9.63 6.42 0.65
C ALA A 107 9.49 4.89 0.65
N LYS A 108 9.10 4.31 1.79
CA LYS A 108 8.82 2.88 1.91
C LYS A 108 7.67 2.43 1.00
N ILE A 109 6.54 3.15 1.05
CA ILE A 109 5.38 2.86 0.19
C ILE A 109 5.77 2.95 -1.30
N ALA A 110 6.52 3.99 -1.68
CA ALA A 110 6.99 4.15 -3.05
C ALA A 110 7.90 2.99 -3.48
N ALA A 111 8.84 2.58 -2.63
CA ALA A 111 9.74 1.46 -2.90
C ALA A 111 8.98 0.14 -3.07
N ASP A 112 7.98 -0.12 -2.24
CA ASP A 112 7.15 -1.33 -2.33
C ASP A 112 6.31 -1.36 -3.62
N ILE A 113 5.71 -0.22 -4.00
CA ILE A 113 4.94 -0.10 -5.25
C ILE A 113 5.85 -0.31 -6.47
N ILE A 114 6.99 0.38 -6.51
CA ILE A 114 7.97 0.25 -7.60
C ILE A 114 8.42 -1.22 -7.72
N SER A 115 8.79 -1.84 -6.60
CA SER A 115 9.19 -3.24 -6.55
C SER A 115 8.09 -4.17 -7.05
N SER A 116 6.84 -3.95 -6.63
CA SER A 116 5.69 -4.72 -7.11
C SER A 116 5.51 -4.59 -8.62
N ILE A 117 5.56 -3.37 -9.16
CA ILE A 117 5.45 -3.14 -10.61
C ILE A 117 6.57 -3.90 -11.33
N PHE A 118 7.84 -3.64 -11.00
CA PHE A 118 8.98 -4.22 -11.73
C PHE A 118 9.12 -5.75 -11.58
N LEU A 119 8.94 -6.31 -10.38
CA LEU A 119 9.03 -7.76 -10.15
C LEU A 119 7.95 -8.54 -10.90
N ASN A 120 6.80 -7.91 -11.18
CA ASN A 120 5.76 -8.51 -11.98
C ASN A 120 6.05 -8.46 -13.50
N TYR A 121 6.86 -7.50 -13.96
CA TYR A 121 7.29 -7.43 -15.37
C TYR A 121 8.45 -8.38 -15.70
N ASP A 122 9.39 -8.63 -14.77
CA ASP A 122 10.54 -9.52 -15.02
C ASP A 122 10.10 -10.96 -15.32
N LYS A 123 9.04 -11.44 -14.64
CA LYS A 123 8.48 -12.79 -14.83
C LYS A 123 7.86 -13.04 -16.20
N LYS A 124 7.62 -11.99 -17.02
CA LYS A 124 7.07 -12.16 -18.38
C LYS A 124 8.12 -12.58 -19.42
N LYS A 125 9.42 -12.51 -19.13
CA LYS A 125 10.50 -12.83 -20.10
C LYS A 125 10.93 -14.31 -20.16
N LYS A 126 10.18 -15.24 -19.59
CA LYS A 126 10.41 -16.68 -19.77
C LYS A 126 9.18 -17.34 -20.39
N LYS A 127 8.99 -17.12 -21.69
CA LYS A 127 8.17 -17.95 -22.56
C LYS A 127 8.95 -18.26 -23.82
#